data_AF-A0A6G2PZQ4-F1
#
_entry.id   AF-A0A6G2PZQ4-F1
#
_cell.length_a   1.000
_cell.length_b   1.000
_cell.length_c   1.000
_cell.angle_alpha   90.00
_cell.angle_beta   90.00
_cell.angle_gamma   90.00
#
_symmetry.space_group_name_H-M   'P 1'
#
loop_
_entity.id
_entity.type
_entity.pdbx_description
1 polymer ?
#
loop_
_entity_poly.entity_id
_entity_poly.type
_entity_poly.pdbx_seq_one_letter_code
_entity_poly.pdbx_strand_id
1 'polypeptide(L)' 'VKHILGAAAHAARARELAADGDPAVAADALAWARAHAPAAVTTVLGRLPAAPAEGGQVGEYLRGLDGALRA' A
#
# COMPACT_ATOMS: atom_id res chain seq x y z
N VAL A 1 -3.92 -9.77 -3.44
CA VAL A 1 -2.96 -8.86 -2.76
C VAL A 1 -3.53 -8.06 -1.59
N LYS A 2 -4.86 -7.83 -1.48
CA LYS A 2 -5.47 -7.12 -0.34
C LYS A 2 -5.14 -7.71 1.04
N HIS A 3 -5.04 -9.03 1.16
CA HIS A 3 -4.65 -9.68 2.40
C HIS A 3 -3.17 -9.47 2.79
N ILE A 4 -2.33 -9.00 1.85
CA ILE A 4 -0.89 -8.76 2.06
C ILE A 4 -0.64 -7.27 2.31
N LEU A 5 -1.15 -6.41 1.43
CA LEU A 5 -0.87 -4.96 1.43
C LEU A 5 -2.01 -4.13 2.02
N GLY A 6 -3.17 -4.73 2.27
CA GLY A 6 -4.36 -4.00 2.72
C GLY A 6 -4.18 -3.35 4.09
N ALA A 7 -3.45 -3.99 5.00
CA ALA A 7 -3.14 -3.38 6.31
C ALA A 7 -2.36 -2.06 6.15
N ALA A 8 -1.34 -2.03 5.30
CA ALA A 8 -0.57 -0.82 5.02
C ALA A 8 -1.43 0.26 4.32
N ALA A 9 -2.25 -0.14 3.34
CA ALA A 9 -3.14 0.78 2.63
C ALA A 9 -4.21 1.40 3.56
N HIS A 10 -4.80 0.60 4.45
CA HIS A 10 -5.74 1.10 5.46
C HIS A 10 -5.05 1.97 6.51
N ALA A 11 -3.84 1.62 6.94
CA ALA A 11 -3.06 2.46 7.86
C ALA A 11 -2.71 3.82 7.25
N ALA A 12 -2.31 3.87 5.96
CA ALA A 12 -2.08 5.12 5.24
C ALA A 12 -3.35 5.98 5.20
N ARG A 13 -4.50 5.39 4.84
CA ARG A 13 -5.79 6.10 4.83
C ARG A 13 -6.21 6.59 6.21
N ALA A 14 -5.98 5.81 7.26
CA ALA A 14 -6.30 6.23 8.63
C ALA A 14 -5.45 7.42 9.07
N ARG A 15 -4.15 7.44 8.73
CA ARG A 15 -3.25 8.55 9.06
C ARG A 15 -3.57 9.81 8.29
N GLU A 16 -3.86 9.69 6.99
CA GLU A 16 -4.33 10.81 6.16
C GLU A 16 -5.60 11.44 6.74
N LEU A 17 -6.60 10.64 7.11
CA LEU A 17 -7.83 11.13 7.72
C LEU A 17 -7.60 11.80 9.08
N ALA A 18 -6.63 11.30 9.86
CA ALA A 18 -6.24 11.91 11.13
C ALA A 18 -5.46 13.22 10.97
N ALA A 19 -4.95 13.49 9.76
CA ALA A 19 -4.20 14.69 9.39
C ALA A 19 -5.03 15.60 8.46
N ASP A 20 -6.34 15.68 8.69
CA ASP A 20 -7.29 16.52 7.94
C ASP A 20 -7.26 16.30 6.41
N GLY A 21 -6.91 15.08 5.98
CA GLY A 21 -6.85 14.72 4.57
C GLY A 21 -5.52 15.04 3.88
N ASP A 22 -4.43 15.29 4.63
CA ASP A 22 -3.12 15.55 4.05
C ASP A 22 -2.56 14.31 3.32
N PRO A 23 -2.43 14.36 1.98
CA PRO A 23 -1.93 13.24 1.20
C PRO A 23 -0.44 12.93 1.45
N ALA A 24 0.35 13.90 1.95
CA ALA A 24 1.76 13.68 2.29
C ALA A 24 1.91 12.64 3.41
N VAL A 25 0.99 12.66 4.38
CA VAL A 25 0.99 11.71 5.51
C VAL A 25 0.72 10.27 5.02
N ALA A 26 -0.19 10.09 4.06
CA ALA A 26 -0.37 8.79 3.41
C ALA A 26 0.87 8.35 2.64
N ALA A 27 1.50 9.27 1.89
CA ALA A 27 2.71 8.97 1.13
C ALA A 27 3.86 8.51 2.03
N ASP A 28 4.08 9.19 3.16
CA ASP A 28 5.10 8.82 4.15
C ASP A 28 4.82 7.44 4.77
N ALA A 29 3.55 7.17 5.10
CA ALA A 29 3.15 5.86 5.61
C ALA A 29 3.41 4.73 4.61
N LEU A 30 3.17 4.96 3.32
CA LEU A 30 3.42 3.98 2.26
C LEU A 30 4.92 3.82 1.97
N ALA A 31 5.69 4.91 2.01
CA ALA A 31 7.15 4.87 1.88
C ALA A 31 7.79 4.07 3.01
N TRP A 32 7.34 4.29 4.25
CA TRP A 32 7.75 3.49 5.40
C TRP A 32 7.40 2.01 5.22
N ALA A 33 6.16 1.71 4.80
CA ALA A 33 5.72 0.33 4.58
C ALA A 33 6.55 -0.38 3.50
N ARG A 34 6.90 0.32 2.42
CA ARG A 34 7.78 -0.18 1.37
C ARG A 34 9.18 -0.49 1.92
N ALA A 35 9.77 0.44 2.66
CA ALA A 35 11.13 0.30 3.20
C ALA A 35 11.24 -0.84 4.23
N HIS A 36 10.16 -1.16 4.93
CA HIS A 36 10.14 -2.20 5.97
C HIS A 36 9.50 -3.52 5.52
N ALA A 37 9.11 -3.64 4.25
CA ALA A 37 8.54 -4.87 3.73
C ALA A 37 9.63 -5.98 3.69
N PRO A 38 9.41 -7.14 4.35
CA PRO A 38 10.33 -8.26 4.23
C PRO A 38 10.41 -8.78 2.79
N ALA A 39 11.58 -9.30 2.38
CA ALA A 39 11.77 -9.87 1.03
C ALA A 39 10.75 -10.98 0.67
N ALA A 40 10.22 -11.67 1.68
CA ALA A 40 9.14 -12.65 1.51
C ALA A 40 7.86 -12.02 0.91
N VAL A 41 7.56 -10.75 1.22
CA VAL A 41 6.41 -10.03 0.66
C VAL A 41 6.55 -9.91 -0.85
N THR A 42 7.67 -9.39 -1.35
CA THR A 42 7.94 -9.28 -2.80
C THR A 42 7.90 -10.64 -3.48
N THR A 43 8.46 -11.67 -2.84
CA THR A 43 8.43 -13.05 -3.35
C THR A 43 7.01 -13.58 -3.52
N VAL A 44 6.13 -13.34 -2.54
CA VAL A 44 4.72 -13.75 -2.61
C VAL A 44 3.96 -12.92 -3.65
N LEU A 45 4.17 -11.60 -3.69
CA LEU A 45 3.54 -10.73 -4.67
C LEU A 45 3.86 -11.17 -6.10
N GLY A 46 5.12 -11.52 -6.39
CA GLY A 46 5.54 -12.01 -7.71
C GLY A 46 4.78 -13.25 -8.23
N ARG A 47 4.11 -14.00 -7.35
CA ARG A 47 3.29 -15.17 -7.70
C ARG A 47 1.79 -14.85 -7.86
N LEU A 48 1.37 -13.65 -7.51
CA LEU A 48 -0.02 -13.22 -7.52
C LEU A 48 -0.27 -12.23 -8.67
N PRO A 49 -1.49 -12.21 -9.25
CA PRO A 49 -1.86 -11.18 -10.19
C PRO A 49 -1.71 -9.79 -9.56
N ALA A 50 -1.47 -8.78 -10.41
CA ALA A 50 -1.39 -7.38 -10.01
C ALA A 50 -2.69 -6.93 -9.32
N ALA A 51 -2.58 -5.89 -8.50
CA ALA A 51 -3.72 -5.31 -7.80
C ALA A 51 -4.84 -4.83 -8.79
N PRO A 52 -6.11 -5.25 -8.60
CA PRO A 52 -7.21 -4.81 -9.46
C PRO A 52 -7.52 -3.31 -9.26
N ALA A 53 -8.20 -2.71 -10.25
CA ALA A 53 -8.51 -1.27 -10.30
C ALA A 53 -9.63 -0.81 -9.34
N GLU A 54 -10.07 -1.66 -8.42
CA GLU A 54 -11.20 -1.40 -7.51
C GLU A 54 -10.75 -0.73 -6.19
N GLY A 55 -11.71 -0.28 -5.37
CA GLY A 55 -11.48 0.03 -3.95
C GLY A 55 -11.21 1.49 -3.55
N GLY A 56 -11.48 2.47 -4.42
CA GLY A 56 -11.34 3.91 -4.12
C GLY A 56 -9.93 4.30 -3.67
N GLN A 57 -9.82 5.28 -2.77
CA GLN A 57 -8.53 5.79 -2.27
C GLN A 57 -7.62 4.70 -1.68
N VAL A 58 -8.20 3.78 -0.89
CA VAL A 58 -7.44 2.66 -0.32
C VAL A 58 -6.93 1.72 -1.42
N GLY A 59 -7.73 1.52 -2.47
CA GLY A 59 -7.33 0.76 -3.66
C GLY A 59 -6.16 1.42 -4.40
N GLU A 60 -6.13 2.75 -4.49
CA GLU A 60 -5.01 3.49 -5.08
C GLU A 60 -3.71 3.31 -4.28
N TYR A 61 -3.78 3.44 -2.95
CA TYR A 61 -2.63 3.18 -2.08
C TYR A 61 -2.11 1.75 -2.19
N LEU A 62 -3.04 0.79 -2.26
CA LEU A 62 -2.69 -0.60 -2.46
C LEU A 62 -1.97 -0.81 -3.81
N ARG A 63 -2.49 -0.24 -4.91
CA ARG A 63 -1.88 -0.36 -6.25
C ARG A 63 -0.51 0.31 -6.31
N GLY A 64 -0.38 1.51 -5.73
CA GLY A 64 0.89 2.22 -5.66
C GLY A 64 1.95 1.41 -4.90
N LEU A 65 1.58 0.84 -3.75
CA LEU A 65 2.47 0.00 -2.96
C LEU A 65 2.80 -1.33 -3.65
N ASP A 66 1.82 -1.98 -4.29
CA ASP A 66 2.01 -3.21 -5.07
C ASP A 66 3.02 -2.98 -6.21
N GLY A 67 2.87 -1.89 -6.96
CA GLY A 67 3.83 -1.51 -8.01
C GLY A 67 5.23 -1.23 -7.47
N ALA A 68 5.34 -0.46 -6.38
CA ALA A 68 6.63 -0.09 -5.81
C ALA A 68 7.42 -1.24 -5.17
N LEU A 69 6.73 -2.33 -4.78
CA LEU A 69 7.34 -3.55 -4.25
C LEU A 69 7.66 -4.59 -5.32
N ARG A 70 7.08 -4.46 -6.52
CA ARG A 70 7.30 -5.33 -7.68
C ARG A 70 8.37 -4.80 -8.66
N ALA A 71 8.69 -3.51 -8.59
CA ALA A 71 9.77 -2.87 -9.34
C ALA A 71 11.15 -3.32 -8.83
#